data_AF-A0A2T7B2W5-F1
#
_entry.id   AF-A0A2T7B2W5-F1
#
_cell.length_a   1.000
_cell.length_b   1.000
_cell.length_c   1.000
_cell.angle_alpha   90.00
_cell.angle_beta   90.00
_cell.angle_gamma   90.00
#
_symmetry.space_group_name_H-M   'P 1'
#
loop_
_entity.id
_entity.type
_entity.pdbx_description
1 polymer ?
#
loop_
_entity_poly.entity_id
_entity_poly.type
_entity_poly.pdbx_seq_one_letter_code
_entity_poly.pdbx_strand_id
1 'polypeptide(L)'
;MTPPKNLFTIEPQHDRKAFYSLLKEHGIHASDLMGLLASGNIPDVMYRESEILSALAILSCRNTNSLVVSGNEGVGKSCFVRNLSRYLLQIQPGCHLAEINMVSLYAGNTSQEEVEKKLALAVELAERHKVILYLDGTHAFTAENDQLSAGMRVLLSLKPYLISSFRCIISAPCEATDTLKNDATYKKRFRFITLCSLNDMQKKNVILQRFGHSPFIEDALAESGGETRELHQLIENIDYLQSLERVKAKLEFTEA
;
A
#
# COMPACT_ATOMS: atom_id res chain seq x y z
N MET A 1 -19.32 27.01 -8.27
CA MET A 1 -18.35 27.07 -7.16
C MET A 1 -17.02 26.56 -7.70
N THR A 2 -15.96 27.37 -7.68
CA THR A 2 -14.61 26.88 -7.98
C THR A 2 -14.25 25.80 -6.96
N PRO A 3 -13.81 24.60 -7.39
CA PRO A 3 -13.37 23.57 -6.46
C PRO A 3 -12.21 24.12 -5.62
N PRO A 4 -12.11 23.74 -4.33
CA PRO A 4 -10.98 24.17 -3.51
C PRO A 4 -9.67 23.72 -4.16
N LYS A 5 -8.67 24.61 -4.20
CA LYS A 5 -7.35 24.33 -4.82
C LYS A 5 -6.63 23.14 -4.18
N ASN A 6 -6.95 22.86 -2.91
CA ASN A 6 -6.32 21.83 -2.11
C ASN A 6 -7.41 20.93 -1.49
N LEU A 7 -7.14 19.63 -1.42
CA LEU A 7 -8.00 18.63 -0.79
C LEU A 7 -8.22 18.92 0.71
N PHE A 8 -7.23 19.51 1.36
CA PHE A 8 -7.27 20.00 2.73
C PHE A 8 -6.20 21.08 2.96
N THR A 9 -6.27 21.81 4.08
CA THR A 9 -5.26 22.82 4.40
C THR A 9 -3.94 22.14 4.73
N ILE A 10 -2.88 22.48 3.97
CA ILE A 10 -1.50 22.14 4.32
C ILE A 10 -0.90 23.39 4.96
N GLU A 11 -0.50 23.29 6.21
CA GLU A 11 0.21 24.39 6.88
C GLU A 11 1.64 24.50 6.32
N PRO A 12 2.19 25.71 6.18
CA PRO A 12 3.47 25.93 5.49
C PRO A 12 4.71 25.42 6.25
N GLN A 13 4.59 25.02 7.53
CA GLN A 13 5.71 24.62 8.39
C GLN A 13 5.88 23.10 8.52
N HIS A 14 5.94 22.38 7.41
CA HIS A 14 6.14 20.93 7.43
C HIS A 14 7.60 20.54 7.18
N ASP A 15 8.32 20.20 8.26
CA ASP A 15 9.63 19.57 8.16
C ASP A 15 9.48 18.05 8.05
N ARG A 16 9.57 17.54 6.81
CA ARG A 16 9.57 16.10 6.51
C ARG A 16 10.74 15.38 7.17
N LYS A 17 11.92 16.01 7.23
CA LYS A 17 13.13 15.37 7.76
C LYS A 17 12.99 15.17 9.26
N ALA A 18 12.41 16.14 9.97
CA ALA A 18 12.10 16.00 11.39
C ALA A 18 11.18 14.82 11.66
N PHE A 19 10.09 14.64 10.88
CA PHE A 19 9.17 13.50 11.04
C PHE A 19 9.89 12.15 10.96
N TYR A 20 10.66 11.90 9.89
CA TYR A 20 11.37 10.63 9.73
C TYR A 20 12.50 10.44 10.75
N SER A 21 13.17 11.52 11.16
CA SER A 21 14.25 11.46 12.16
C SER A 21 13.69 11.07 13.54
N LEU A 22 12.60 11.70 13.97
CA LEU A 22 11.93 11.43 15.25
C LEU A 22 11.38 9.99 15.32
N LEU A 23 10.82 9.48 14.22
CA LEU A 23 10.40 8.08 14.14
C LEU A 23 11.59 7.13 14.33
N LYS A 24 12.69 7.41 13.63
CA LYS A 24 13.91 6.59 13.68
C LYS A 24 14.55 6.58 15.07
N GLU A 25 14.54 7.70 15.78
CA GLU A 25 15.01 7.80 17.17
C GLU A 25 14.28 6.83 18.11
N HIS A 26 13.02 6.51 17.80
CA HIS A 26 12.19 5.58 18.56
C HIS A 26 12.13 4.18 17.95
N GLY A 27 13.03 3.87 17.01
CA GLY A 27 13.11 2.57 16.35
C GLY A 27 11.96 2.29 15.37
N ILE A 28 11.20 3.31 14.97
CA ILE A 28 10.13 3.18 13.99
C ILE A 28 10.70 3.52 12.61
N HIS A 29 10.65 2.55 11.70
CA HIS A 29 11.08 2.74 10.33
C HIS A 29 9.88 3.10 9.45
N ALA A 30 10.03 4.12 8.61
CA ALA A 30 9.02 4.54 7.65
C ALA A 30 9.66 4.92 6.33
N SER A 31 8.94 4.68 5.23
CA SER A 31 9.36 4.99 3.86
C SER A 31 8.57 6.17 3.32
N ASP A 32 9.26 7.14 2.72
CA ASP A 32 8.64 8.28 2.03
C ASP A 32 8.15 7.87 0.63
N LEU A 33 6.87 7.53 0.52
CA LEU A 33 6.29 7.12 -0.76
C LEU A 33 6.32 8.24 -1.80
N MET A 34 6.23 9.50 -1.37
CA MET A 34 6.33 10.63 -2.29
C MET A 34 7.76 10.85 -2.78
N GLY A 35 8.74 10.62 -1.91
CA GLY A 35 10.16 10.65 -2.26
C GLY A 35 10.54 9.55 -3.26
N LEU A 36 9.93 8.37 -3.15
CA LEU A 36 10.17 7.25 -4.08
C LEU A 36 9.73 7.57 -5.52
N LEU A 37 8.73 8.45 -5.73
CA LEU A 37 8.32 8.91 -7.06
C LEU A 37 9.48 9.53 -7.84
N ALA A 38 10.31 10.36 -7.19
CA ALA A 38 11.43 11.03 -7.83
C ALA A 38 12.50 10.03 -8.31
N SER A 39 12.62 8.89 -7.64
CA SER A 39 13.54 7.82 -8.03
C SER A 39 12.99 6.87 -9.10
N GLY A 40 11.74 7.05 -9.55
CA GLY A 40 11.10 6.15 -10.52
C GLY A 40 10.73 4.77 -9.97
N ASN A 41 10.84 4.57 -8.65
CA ASN A 41 10.68 3.28 -7.98
C ASN A 41 9.23 2.96 -7.57
N ILE A 42 8.24 3.52 -8.27
CA ILE A 42 6.82 3.26 -7.98
C ILE A 42 6.23 2.41 -9.10
N PRO A 43 5.51 1.32 -8.77
CA PRO A 43 4.88 0.49 -9.78
C PRO A 43 3.83 1.28 -10.56
N ASP A 44 3.85 1.13 -11.88
CA ASP A 44 2.73 1.57 -12.71
C ASP A 44 1.55 0.63 -12.51
N VAL A 45 0.35 1.19 -12.33
CA VAL A 45 -0.86 0.42 -12.05
C VAL A 45 -1.94 0.82 -13.04
N MET A 46 -2.37 -0.15 -13.85
CA MET A 46 -3.46 0.00 -14.81
C MET A 46 -4.79 -0.52 -14.27
N TYR A 47 -5.88 -0.07 -14.89
CA TYR A 47 -7.25 -0.56 -14.64
C TYR A 47 -7.73 -0.33 -13.20
N ARG A 48 -7.24 0.74 -12.56
CA ARG A 48 -7.58 1.13 -11.18
C ARG A 48 -7.99 2.59 -11.06
N GLU A 49 -8.34 3.23 -12.17
CA GLU A 49 -8.65 4.65 -12.24
C GLU A 49 -9.86 4.99 -11.36
N SER A 50 -10.88 4.13 -11.36
CA SER A 50 -12.10 4.33 -10.57
C SER A 50 -11.84 4.28 -9.07
N GLU A 51 -10.98 3.36 -8.64
CA GLU A 51 -10.57 3.17 -7.26
C GLU A 51 -9.62 4.27 -6.81
N ILE A 52 -8.69 4.72 -7.68
CA ILE A 52 -7.81 5.87 -7.43
C ILE A 52 -8.66 7.13 -7.22
N LEU A 53 -9.60 7.42 -8.11
CA LEU A 53 -10.49 8.58 -7.98
C LEU A 53 -11.29 8.52 -6.67
N SER A 54 -11.84 7.36 -6.35
CA SER A 54 -12.58 7.14 -5.09
C SER A 54 -11.69 7.34 -3.86
N ALA A 55 -10.46 6.81 -3.88
CA ALA A 55 -9.50 6.94 -2.79
C ALA A 55 -9.12 8.41 -2.55
N LEU A 56 -8.82 9.15 -3.62
CA LEU A 56 -8.52 10.59 -3.53
C LEU A 56 -9.71 11.38 -2.96
N ALA A 57 -10.93 11.09 -3.43
CA ALA A 57 -12.14 11.72 -2.91
C ALA A 57 -12.36 11.43 -1.41
N ILE A 58 -12.12 10.19 -0.98
CA ILE A 58 -12.19 9.79 0.44
C ILE A 58 -11.18 10.57 1.28
N LEU A 59 -9.91 10.59 0.88
CA LEU A 59 -8.85 11.29 1.63
C LEU A 59 -9.09 12.81 1.74
N SER A 60 -9.88 13.35 0.82
CA SER A 60 -10.29 14.77 0.76
C SER A 60 -11.48 15.11 1.65
N CYS A 61 -12.14 14.10 2.23
CA CYS A 61 -13.27 14.35 3.11
C CYS A 61 -12.82 15.06 4.41
N ARG A 62 -13.76 15.74 5.07
CA ARG A 62 -13.51 16.34 6.39
C ARG A 62 -13.60 15.29 7.51
N ASN A 63 -14.62 14.42 7.46
CA ASN A 63 -14.97 13.54 8.58
C ASN A 63 -14.54 12.08 8.35
N THR A 64 -14.88 11.50 7.19
CA THR A 64 -14.51 10.12 6.83
C THR A 64 -13.32 10.13 5.88
N ASN A 65 -12.14 10.49 6.38
CA ASN A 65 -10.97 10.81 5.55
C ASN A 65 -9.82 9.80 5.67
N SER A 66 -10.11 8.65 6.25
CA SER A 66 -9.22 7.48 6.26
C SER A 66 -9.80 6.39 5.36
N LEU A 67 -8.92 5.61 4.76
CA LEU A 67 -9.25 4.62 3.74
C LEU A 67 -8.80 3.23 4.18
N VAL A 68 -9.68 2.24 4.02
CA VAL A 68 -9.30 0.83 4.00
C VAL A 68 -9.34 0.33 2.56
N VAL A 69 -8.22 -0.19 2.07
CA VAL A 69 -8.09 -0.88 0.79
C VAL A 69 -8.12 -2.38 1.07
N SER A 70 -9.24 -3.02 0.74
CA SER A 70 -9.44 -4.45 0.91
C SER A 70 -9.27 -5.22 -0.38
N GLY A 71 -8.97 -6.51 -0.30
CA GLY A 71 -8.84 -7.38 -1.47
C GLY A 71 -8.08 -8.66 -1.14
N ASN A 72 -8.20 -9.66 -2.01
CA ASN A 72 -7.51 -10.94 -1.84
C ASN A 72 -5.97 -10.76 -1.90
N GLU A 73 -5.23 -11.79 -1.51
CA GLU A 73 -3.78 -11.80 -1.69
C GLU A 73 -3.42 -11.68 -3.18
N GLY A 74 -2.30 -11.01 -3.49
CA GLY A 74 -1.84 -10.89 -4.89
C GLY A 74 -2.57 -9.87 -5.78
N VAL A 75 -3.70 -9.26 -5.36
CA VAL A 75 -4.45 -8.28 -6.20
C VAL A 75 -3.78 -6.90 -6.36
N GLY A 76 -2.63 -6.69 -5.70
CA GLY A 76 -1.83 -5.46 -5.81
C GLY A 76 -2.22 -4.33 -4.86
N LYS A 77 -2.69 -4.63 -3.64
CA LYS A 77 -3.09 -3.61 -2.63
C LYS A 77 -1.97 -2.61 -2.32
N SER A 78 -0.75 -3.08 -2.06
CA SER A 78 0.39 -2.19 -1.77
C SER A 78 0.82 -1.40 -3.00
N CYS A 79 0.82 -2.03 -4.19
CA CYS A 79 1.09 -1.34 -5.46
C CYS A 79 0.07 -0.23 -5.70
N PHE A 80 -1.21 -0.47 -5.43
CA PHE A 80 -2.27 0.53 -5.54
C PHE A 80 -2.00 1.75 -4.64
N VAL A 81 -1.69 1.55 -3.36
CA VAL A 81 -1.44 2.67 -2.43
C VAL A 81 -0.15 3.42 -2.77
N ARG A 82 0.91 2.71 -3.18
CA ARG A 82 2.15 3.35 -3.64
C ARG A 82 1.91 4.17 -4.90
N ASN A 83 1.14 3.68 -5.87
CA ASN A 83 0.79 4.46 -7.07
C ASN A 83 -0.16 5.64 -6.76
N LEU A 84 -1.05 5.50 -5.76
CA LEU A 84 -1.92 6.58 -5.30
C LEU A 84 -1.11 7.83 -4.87
N SER A 85 0.10 7.64 -4.34
CA SER A 85 1.01 8.73 -3.97
C SER A 85 1.26 9.70 -5.14
N ARG A 86 1.41 9.18 -6.36
CA ARG A 86 1.62 9.97 -7.58
C ARG A 86 0.50 10.98 -7.79
N TYR A 87 -0.74 10.50 -7.74
CA TYR A 87 -1.92 11.32 -7.98
C TYR A 87 -2.19 12.27 -6.82
N LEU A 88 -1.96 11.81 -5.59
CA LEU A 88 -2.10 12.64 -4.41
C LEU A 88 -1.13 13.83 -4.45
N LEU A 89 0.11 13.64 -4.89
CA LEU A 89 1.07 14.74 -5.06
C LEU A 89 0.63 15.76 -6.12
N GLN A 90 -0.01 15.30 -7.21
CA GLN A 90 -0.49 16.15 -8.29
C GLN A 90 -1.64 17.07 -7.85
N ILE A 91 -2.61 16.53 -7.12
CA ILE A 91 -3.82 17.28 -6.70
C ILE A 91 -3.65 18.00 -5.36
N GLN A 92 -2.67 17.58 -4.56
CA GLN A 92 -2.38 18.13 -3.25
C GLN A 92 -0.86 18.29 -3.07
N PRO A 93 -0.24 19.25 -3.78
CA PRO A 93 1.19 19.52 -3.64
C PRO A 93 1.53 19.84 -2.18
N GLY A 94 2.56 19.17 -1.65
CA GLY A 94 2.94 19.29 -0.24
C GLY A 94 2.26 18.30 0.70
N CYS A 95 1.37 17.42 0.22
CA CYS A 95 0.96 16.25 1.00
C CYS A 95 2.12 15.26 1.17
N HIS A 96 2.15 14.54 2.29
CA HIS A 96 3.13 13.48 2.56
C HIS A 96 2.40 12.18 2.83
N LEU A 97 2.91 11.09 2.27
CA LEU A 97 2.41 9.74 2.49
C LEU A 97 3.59 8.88 2.95
N ALA A 98 3.53 8.40 4.19
CA ALA A 98 4.58 7.61 4.81
C ALA A 98 4.10 6.17 5.04
N GLU A 99 4.82 5.20 4.49
CA GLU A 99 4.58 3.78 4.76
C GLU A 99 5.30 3.37 6.03
N ILE A 100 4.57 2.99 7.08
CA ILE A 100 5.17 2.48 8.32
C ILE A 100 5.59 1.03 8.12
N ASN A 101 6.85 0.73 8.43
CA ASN A 101 7.32 -0.65 8.47
C ASN A 101 6.75 -1.32 9.73
N MET A 102 5.74 -2.16 9.55
CA MET A 102 5.07 -2.86 10.64
C MET A 102 6.05 -3.72 11.46
N VAL A 103 7.05 -4.34 10.84
CA VAL A 103 8.06 -5.16 11.54
C VAL A 103 8.86 -4.32 12.54
N SER A 104 9.16 -3.05 12.21
CA SER A 104 9.89 -2.16 13.11
C SER A 104 9.12 -1.82 14.40
N LEU A 105 7.78 -1.86 14.35
CA LEU A 105 6.95 -1.67 15.54
C LEU A 105 7.13 -2.84 16.53
N TYR A 106 7.36 -4.05 16.01
CA TYR A 106 7.50 -5.28 16.79
C TYR A 106 8.95 -5.70 17.08
N ALA A 107 9.93 -5.05 16.46
CA ALA A 107 11.34 -5.41 16.62
C ALA A 107 11.84 -5.23 18.06
N GLY A 108 12.51 -6.26 18.59
CA GLY A 108 13.24 -6.21 19.87
C GLY A 108 12.59 -6.88 21.09
N ASN A 109 11.80 -7.96 20.93
CA ASN A 109 11.04 -8.61 22.03
C ASN A 109 10.12 -7.64 22.80
N THR A 110 9.57 -6.71 22.05
CA THR A 110 8.69 -5.61 22.46
C THR A 110 7.38 -6.12 23.07
N SER A 111 6.99 -5.58 24.24
CA SER A 111 5.67 -5.87 24.83
C SER A 111 4.54 -5.24 24.00
N GLN A 112 3.29 -5.72 24.15
CA GLN A 112 2.12 -5.10 23.50
C GLN A 112 2.00 -3.61 23.83
N GLU A 113 2.27 -3.22 25.08
CA GLU A 113 2.24 -1.83 25.53
C GLU A 113 3.27 -0.95 24.82
N GLU A 114 4.45 -1.50 24.52
CA GLU A 114 5.50 -0.76 23.84
C GLU A 114 5.20 -0.59 22.34
N VAL A 115 4.60 -1.60 21.70
CA VAL A 115 4.05 -1.48 20.34
C VAL A 115 2.99 -0.37 20.30
N GLU A 116 2.09 -0.32 21.29
CA GLU A 116 1.08 0.72 21.41
C GLU A 116 1.68 2.12 21.56
N LYS A 117 2.74 2.27 22.38
CA LYS A 117 3.47 3.53 22.52
C LYS A 117 4.14 3.99 21.21
N LYS A 118 4.78 3.07 20.48
CA LYS A 118 5.38 3.37 19.18
C LYS A 118 4.32 3.81 18.17
N LEU A 119 3.18 3.12 18.11
CA LEU A 119 2.08 3.48 17.24
C LEU A 119 1.46 4.84 17.61
N ALA A 120 1.27 5.09 18.91
CA ALA A 120 0.79 6.37 19.44
C ALA A 120 1.67 7.53 18.97
N LEU A 121 2.99 7.38 19.15
CA LEU A 121 3.98 8.35 18.71
C LEU A 121 3.91 8.58 17.20
N ALA A 122 3.80 7.51 16.40
CA ALA A 122 3.68 7.64 14.95
C ALA A 122 2.43 8.43 14.55
N VAL A 123 1.29 8.20 15.22
CA VAL A 123 0.05 8.94 14.96
C VAL A 123 0.17 10.40 15.40
N GLU A 124 0.73 10.67 16.58
CA GLU A 124 0.96 12.03 17.08
C GLU A 124 1.86 12.83 16.12
N LEU A 125 2.98 12.24 15.69
CA LEU A 125 3.87 12.85 14.72
C LEU A 125 3.19 13.04 13.37
N ALA A 126 2.37 12.09 12.92
CA ALA A 126 1.62 12.24 11.68
C ALA A 126 0.58 13.37 11.75
N GLU A 127 -0.08 13.55 12.89
CA GLU A 127 -1.02 14.65 13.10
C GLU A 127 -0.32 16.01 13.14
N ARG A 128 0.82 16.08 13.84
CA ARG A 128 1.67 17.27 13.95
C ARG A 128 2.26 17.68 12.61
N HIS A 129 2.75 16.70 11.85
CA HIS A 129 3.39 16.92 10.55
C HIS A 129 2.45 16.70 9.35
N LYS A 130 1.13 16.64 9.57
CA LYS A 130 0.07 16.41 8.57
C LYS A 130 0.44 15.35 7.52
N VAL A 131 1.03 14.25 7.98
CA VAL A 131 1.42 13.10 7.17
C VAL A 131 0.25 12.13 7.10
N ILE A 132 -0.04 11.60 5.91
CA ILE A 132 -0.92 10.45 5.76
C ILE A 132 -0.09 9.20 6.09
N LEU A 133 -0.52 8.41 7.06
CA LEU A 133 0.13 7.15 7.38
C LEU A 133 -0.43 6.04 6.50
N TYR A 134 0.44 5.26 5.88
CA TYR A 134 0.08 4.01 5.25
C TYR A 134 0.55 2.85 6.12
N LEU A 135 -0.40 2.01 6.51
CA LEU A 135 -0.18 0.79 7.29
C LEU A 135 -0.45 -0.39 6.37
N ASP A 136 0.61 -1.02 5.88
CA ASP A 136 0.45 -2.20 5.04
C ASP A 136 0.24 -3.45 5.89
N GLY A 137 -1.00 -3.94 5.89
CA GLY A 137 -1.34 -5.17 6.57
C GLY A 137 -1.37 -6.40 5.66
N THR A 138 -0.98 -6.30 4.39
CA THR A 138 -1.06 -7.43 3.42
C THR A 138 -0.46 -8.74 3.92
N HIS A 139 0.63 -8.69 4.70
CA HIS A 139 1.28 -9.86 5.31
C HIS A 139 1.11 -9.95 6.83
N ALA A 140 0.46 -8.96 7.45
CA ALA A 140 0.40 -8.83 8.89
C ALA A 140 -0.85 -9.46 9.51
N PHE A 141 -1.80 -9.95 8.71
CA PHE A 141 -3.08 -10.48 9.20
C PHE A 141 -3.18 -12.00 9.31
N THR A 142 -2.20 -12.74 8.78
CA THR A 142 -2.15 -14.21 8.90
C THR A 142 -1.88 -14.58 10.36
N ALA A 143 -2.78 -15.38 10.96
CA ALA A 143 -2.61 -15.86 12.33
C ALA A 143 -1.54 -16.95 12.35
N GLU A 144 -0.53 -16.80 13.19
CA GLU A 144 0.37 -17.89 13.57
C GLU A 144 -0.03 -18.34 14.98
N ASN A 145 -0.37 -19.64 15.13
CA ASN A 145 -0.53 -20.32 16.43
C ASN A 145 -1.54 -19.68 17.41
N ASP A 146 -2.80 -19.44 16.98
CA ASP A 146 -3.90 -18.93 17.83
C ASP A 146 -3.67 -17.53 18.46
N GLN A 147 -2.62 -16.81 18.07
CA GLN A 147 -2.36 -15.45 18.51
C GLN A 147 -2.88 -14.44 17.49
N LEU A 148 -3.39 -13.30 17.99
CA LEU A 148 -3.75 -12.17 17.13
C LEU A 148 -2.55 -11.77 16.27
N SER A 149 -2.76 -11.75 14.96
CA SER A 149 -1.75 -11.36 13.99
C SER A 149 -1.29 -9.90 14.22
N ALA A 150 -0.05 -9.60 13.86
CA ALA A 150 0.58 -8.29 14.11
C ALA A 150 -0.28 -7.13 13.56
N GLY A 151 -0.83 -7.29 12.36
CA GLY A 151 -1.72 -6.33 11.72
C GLY A 151 -3.00 -6.10 12.54
N MET A 152 -3.61 -7.17 13.06
CA MET A 152 -4.83 -7.06 13.87
C MET A 152 -4.55 -6.34 15.18
N ARG A 153 -3.39 -6.60 15.80
CA ARG A 153 -2.94 -5.89 17.00
C ARG A 153 -2.80 -4.39 16.74
N VAL A 154 -2.17 -3.99 15.63
CA VAL A 154 -2.10 -2.56 15.25
C VAL A 154 -3.48 -1.94 15.04
N LEU A 155 -4.41 -2.63 14.36
CA LEU A 155 -5.78 -2.12 14.20
C LEU A 155 -6.48 -1.90 15.55
N LEU A 156 -6.35 -2.83 16.48
CA LEU A 156 -6.94 -2.65 17.81
C LEU A 156 -6.31 -1.44 18.53
N SER A 157 -4.99 -1.32 18.47
CA SER A 157 -4.22 -0.23 19.06
C SER A 157 -4.48 1.14 18.42
N LEU A 158 -4.98 1.21 17.18
CA LEU A 158 -5.37 2.47 16.54
C LEU A 158 -6.66 3.07 17.09
N LYS A 159 -7.57 2.26 17.67
CA LYS A 159 -8.93 2.71 18.05
C LYS A 159 -8.96 4.00 18.88
N PRO A 160 -8.10 4.18 19.92
CA PRO A 160 -8.09 5.42 20.70
C PRO A 160 -7.80 6.66 19.85
N TYR A 161 -7.00 6.49 18.80
CA TYR A 161 -6.52 7.59 17.97
C TYR A 161 -7.44 7.91 16.81
N LEU A 162 -8.42 7.07 16.47
CA LEU A 162 -9.35 7.29 15.35
C LEU A 162 -10.20 8.56 15.51
N ILE A 163 -10.31 9.09 16.73
CA ILE A 163 -10.99 10.36 17.04
C ILE A 163 -10.16 11.58 16.62
N SER A 164 -8.83 11.44 16.52
CA SER A 164 -7.92 12.53 16.15
C SER A 164 -7.97 12.89 14.67
N SER A 165 -7.35 14.01 14.30
CA SER A 165 -7.46 14.59 12.96
C SER A 165 -6.54 13.95 11.91
N PHE A 166 -5.72 12.97 12.30
CA PHE A 166 -4.78 12.30 11.38
C PHE A 166 -5.50 11.51 10.27
N ARG A 167 -4.85 11.38 9.12
CA ARG A 167 -5.33 10.55 8.00
C ARG A 167 -4.49 9.29 7.90
N CYS A 168 -5.14 8.17 7.59
CA CYS A 168 -4.41 6.95 7.29
C CYS A 168 -5.06 6.12 6.17
N ILE A 169 -4.23 5.29 5.56
CA ILE A 169 -4.58 4.26 4.60
C ILE A 169 -4.17 2.93 5.21
N ILE A 170 -5.07 1.94 5.14
CA ILE A 170 -4.82 0.59 5.64
C ILE A 170 -5.07 -0.37 4.49
N SER A 171 -4.11 -1.24 4.16
CA SER A 171 -4.38 -2.40 3.29
C SER A 171 -4.64 -3.65 4.13
N ALA A 172 -5.74 -4.34 3.84
CA ALA A 172 -6.16 -5.53 4.59
C ALA A 172 -6.72 -6.62 3.65
N PRO A 173 -6.68 -7.91 4.03
CA PRO A 173 -7.44 -8.94 3.36
C PRO A 173 -8.96 -8.73 3.55
N CYS A 174 -9.75 -9.35 2.68
CA CYS A 174 -11.21 -9.26 2.74
C CYS A 174 -11.77 -9.69 4.10
N GLU A 175 -11.27 -10.79 4.68
CA GLU A 175 -11.72 -11.34 5.96
C GLU A 175 -11.56 -10.34 7.12
N ALA A 176 -10.37 -9.76 7.28
CA ALA A 176 -10.12 -8.75 8.31
C ALA A 176 -10.97 -7.48 8.10
N THR A 177 -11.31 -7.18 6.84
CA THR A 177 -12.13 -6.03 6.50
C THR A 177 -13.56 -6.18 7.00
N ASP A 178 -14.11 -7.39 7.06
CA ASP A 178 -15.46 -7.60 7.59
C ASP A 178 -15.53 -7.35 9.10
N THR A 179 -14.48 -7.69 9.85
CA THR A 179 -14.34 -7.31 11.25
C THR A 179 -14.31 -5.79 11.42
N LEU A 180 -13.51 -5.09 10.60
CA LEU A 180 -13.44 -3.62 10.60
C LEU A 180 -14.77 -2.97 10.21
N LYS A 181 -15.44 -3.53 9.20
CA LYS A 181 -16.75 -3.08 8.76
C LYS A 181 -17.82 -3.34 9.79
N ASN A 182 -17.65 -4.21 10.78
CA ASN A 182 -18.62 -4.41 11.85
C ASN A 182 -18.37 -3.53 13.08
N ASP A 183 -17.16 -3.02 13.25
CA ASP A 183 -16.78 -2.14 14.36
C ASP A 183 -17.33 -0.71 14.18
N ALA A 184 -18.02 -0.21 15.21
CA ALA A 184 -18.68 1.10 15.18
C ALA A 184 -17.70 2.28 15.08
N THR A 185 -16.47 2.14 15.59
CA THR A 185 -15.44 3.19 15.55
C THR A 185 -14.89 3.31 14.14
N TYR A 186 -14.56 2.16 13.54
CA TYR A 186 -14.04 2.10 12.17
C TYR A 186 -15.07 2.56 11.13
N LYS A 187 -16.33 2.16 11.24
CA LYS A 187 -17.43 2.63 10.36
C LYS A 187 -17.56 4.15 10.31
N LYS A 188 -17.32 4.84 11.43
CA LYS A 188 -17.49 6.30 11.54
C LYS A 188 -16.33 7.08 10.90
N ARG A 189 -15.14 6.48 10.82
CA ARG A 189 -13.91 7.15 10.39
C ARG A 189 -13.44 6.74 9.00
N PHE A 190 -13.63 5.47 8.65
CA PHE A 190 -13.10 4.89 7.43
C PHE A 190 -14.15 4.74 6.34
N ARG A 191 -13.68 4.88 5.09
CA ARG A 191 -14.36 4.37 3.91
C ARG A 191 -13.58 3.18 3.37
N PHE A 192 -14.28 2.29 2.68
CA PHE A 192 -13.74 1.02 2.21
C PHE A 192 -13.75 1.00 0.68
N ILE A 193 -12.64 0.55 0.08
CA ILE A 193 -12.53 0.23 -1.34
C ILE A 193 -12.06 -1.21 -1.45
N THR A 194 -12.77 -2.02 -2.24
CA THR A 194 -12.36 -3.41 -2.52
C THR A 194 -11.71 -3.50 -3.89
N LEU A 195 -10.49 -4.02 -3.94
CA LEU A 195 -9.79 -4.37 -5.17
C LEU A 195 -10.10 -5.82 -5.53
N CYS A 196 -10.74 -6.02 -6.68
CA CYS A 196 -10.95 -7.35 -7.28
C CYS A 196 -9.76 -7.76 -8.15
N SER A 197 -9.54 -9.05 -8.36
CA SER A 197 -8.55 -9.51 -9.34
C SER A 197 -8.90 -9.00 -10.74
N LEU A 198 -7.89 -8.72 -11.56
CA LEU A 198 -8.07 -8.28 -12.94
C LEU A 198 -8.57 -9.45 -13.79
N ASN A 199 -9.34 -9.17 -14.85
CA ASN A 199 -9.67 -10.21 -15.82
C ASN A 199 -8.45 -10.56 -16.69
N ASP A 200 -8.51 -11.66 -17.44
CA ASP A 200 -7.33 -12.20 -18.13
C ASP A 200 -6.81 -11.27 -19.24
N MET A 201 -7.73 -10.61 -19.93
CA MET A 201 -7.38 -9.58 -20.91
C MET A 201 -6.63 -8.41 -20.25
N GLN A 202 -7.09 -7.94 -19.08
CA GLN A 202 -6.42 -6.90 -18.31
C GLN A 202 -5.06 -7.38 -17.78
N LYS A 203 -4.97 -8.60 -17.24
CA LYS A 203 -3.70 -9.20 -16.79
C LYS A 203 -2.69 -9.26 -17.94
N LYS A 204 -3.11 -9.73 -19.11
CA LYS A 204 -2.29 -9.77 -20.33
C LYS A 204 -1.76 -8.38 -20.70
N ASN A 205 -2.64 -7.37 -20.71
CA ASN A 205 -2.23 -6.01 -21.04
C ASN A 205 -1.23 -5.43 -20.01
N VAL A 206 -1.40 -5.72 -18.72
CA VAL A 206 -0.42 -5.36 -17.68
C VAL A 206 0.95 -5.97 -17.94
N ILE A 207 0.98 -7.25 -18.29
CA ILE A 207 2.21 -7.96 -18.58
C ILE A 207 2.89 -7.39 -19.82
N LEU A 208 2.14 -7.18 -20.91
CA LEU A 208 2.68 -6.65 -22.16
C LEU A 208 3.21 -5.22 -22.01
N GLN A 209 2.55 -4.37 -21.21
CA GLN A 209 3.07 -3.03 -20.92
C GLN A 209 4.37 -3.08 -20.12
N ARG A 210 4.48 -4.03 -19.17
CA ARG A 210 5.65 -4.14 -18.29
C ARG A 210 6.87 -4.76 -18.96
N PHE A 211 6.67 -5.83 -19.72
CA PHE A 211 7.76 -6.63 -20.30
C PHE A 211 7.94 -6.40 -21.81
N GLY A 212 7.03 -5.67 -22.45
CA GLY A 212 7.01 -5.40 -23.88
C GLY A 212 6.23 -6.44 -24.68
N HIS A 213 6.05 -6.16 -25.97
CA HIS A 213 5.48 -7.10 -26.93
C HIS A 213 6.63 -7.95 -27.51
N SER A 214 6.72 -9.21 -27.08
CA SER A 214 7.61 -10.20 -27.69
C SER A 214 6.86 -11.52 -27.88
N PRO A 215 7.15 -12.27 -28.96
CA PRO A 215 6.55 -13.60 -29.18
C PRO A 215 6.72 -14.50 -27.95
N PHE A 216 7.89 -14.47 -27.33
CA PHE A 216 8.20 -15.18 -26.10
C PHE A 216 7.21 -14.93 -24.95
N ILE A 217 6.83 -13.65 -24.72
CA ILE A 217 5.87 -13.30 -23.67
C ILE A 217 4.46 -13.79 -24.05
N GLU A 218 4.09 -13.72 -25.32
CA GLU A 218 2.81 -14.22 -25.79
C GLU A 218 2.70 -15.74 -25.66
N ASP A 219 3.77 -16.46 -25.97
CA ASP A 219 3.87 -17.91 -25.80
C ASP A 219 3.82 -18.31 -24.32
N ALA A 220 4.59 -17.62 -23.46
CA ALA A 220 4.58 -17.86 -22.01
C ALA A 220 3.19 -17.60 -21.39
N LEU A 221 2.44 -16.62 -21.91
CA LEU A 221 1.06 -16.36 -21.50
C LEU A 221 0.09 -17.41 -22.01
N ALA A 222 0.29 -17.93 -23.22
CA ALA A 222 -0.53 -19.01 -23.80
C ALA A 222 -0.33 -20.34 -23.05
N GLU A 223 0.90 -20.68 -22.69
CA GLU A 223 1.25 -21.88 -21.93
C GLU A 223 0.78 -21.83 -20.47
N SER A 224 0.63 -20.63 -19.90
CA SER A 224 0.32 -20.46 -18.48
C SER A 224 -1.13 -20.78 -18.08
N GLY A 225 -2.02 -21.12 -19.03
CA GLY A 225 -3.40 -21.55 -18.74
C GLY A 225 -4.24 -20.47 -18.06
N GLY A 226 -4.98 -19.70 -18.85
CA GLY A 226 -5.51 -18.38 -18.48
C GLY A 226 -6.40 -18.24 -17.23
N GLU A 227 -6.98 -19.31 -16.66
CA GLU A 227 -8.10 -19.13 -15.74
C GLU A 227 -7.76 -19.05 -14.23
N THR A 228 -6.58 -19.47 -13.78
CA THR A 228 -6.34 -19.64 -12.31
C THR A 228 -5.14 -18.93 -11.70
N ARG A 229 -4.23 -18.36 -12.51
CA ARG A 229 -3.03 -17.70 -11.96
C ARG A 229 -3.28 -16.24 -11.62
N GLU A 230 -2.80 -15.83 -10.45
CA GLU A 230 -2.82 -14.42 -10.04
C GLU A 230 -1.75 -13.63 -10.79
N LEU A 231 -1.98 -12.32 -10.98
CA LEU A 231 -1.10 -11.46 -11.78
C LEU A 231 0.36 -11.47 -11.29
N HIS A 232 0.58 -11.51 -9.98
CA HIS A 232 1.93 -11.53 -9.40
C HIS A 232 2.71 -12.79 -9.81
N GLN A 233 2.07 -13.96 -9.81
CA GLN A 233 2.67 -15.23 -10.21
C GLN A 233 3.07 -15.22 -11.68
N LEU A 234 2.24 -14.62 -12.53
CA LEU A 234 2.54 -14.45 -13.95
C LEU A 234 3.75 -13.53 -14.16
N ILE A 235 3.80 -12.40 -13.44
CA ILE A 235 4.93 -11.46 -13.50
C ILE A 235 6.22 -12.14 -13.04
N GLU A 236 6.20 -12.87 -11.92
CA GLU A 236 7.36 -13.59 -11.39
C GLU A 236 7.86 -14.66 -12.37
N ASN A 237 6.95 -15.44 -12.96
CA ASN A 237 7.32 -16.47 -13.93
C ASN A 237 7.97 -15.86 -15.17
N ILE A 238 7.41 -14.78 -15.72
CA ILE A 238 7.95 -14.13 -16.92
C ILE A 238 9.32 -13.49 -16.62
N ASP A 239 9.48 -12.84 -15.47
CA ASP A 239 10.77 -12.27 -15.05
C ASP A 239 11.84 -13.36 -14.89
N TYR A 240 11.47 -14.50 -14.28
CA TYR A 240 12.35 -15.67 -14.18
C TYR A 240 12.77 -16.19 -15.56
N LEU A 241 11.81 -16.39 -16.48
CA LEU A 241 12.09 -16.90 -17.82
C LEU A 241 12.99 -15.94 -18.62
N GLN A 242 12.74 -14.63 -18.57
CA GLN A 242 13.62 -13.62 -19.17
C GLN A 242 15.01 -13.58 -18.53
N SER A 243 15.10 -13.79 -17.21
CA SER A 243 16.37 -13.88 -16.51
C SER A 243 17.15 -15.13 -16.96
N LEU A 244 16.47 -16.26 -17.09
CA LEU A 244 17.04 -17.52 -17.53
C LEU A 244 17.63 -17.41 -18.95
N GLU A 245 16.91 -16.80 -19.89
CA GLU A 245 17.44 -16.55 -21.24
C GLU A 245 18.67 -15.64 -21.24
N ARG A 246 18.63 -14.54 -20.46
CA ARG A 246 19.79 -13.63 -20.31
C ARG A 246 21.01 -14.35 -19.73
N VAL A 247 20.81 -15.26 -18.78
CA VAL A 247 21.88 -16.06 -18.18
C VAL A 247 22.40 -17.11 -19.16
N LYS A 248 21.52 -17.87 -19.82
CA LYS A 248 21.90 -18.86 -20.86
C LYS A 248 22.73 -18.21 -21.97
N ALA A 249 22.28 -17.07 -22.48
CA ALA A 249 22.97 -16.33 -23.54
C ALA A 249 24.37 -15.86 -23.10
N LYS A 250 24.53 -15.45 -21.83
CA LYS A 250 25.84 -15.05 -21.28
C LYS A 250 26.79 -16.23 -21.03
N LEU A 251 26.24 -17.39 -20.73
CA LEU A 251 27.02 -18.60 -20.43
C LEU A 251 27.27 -19.49 -21.66
N GLU A 252 26.80 -19.07 -22.85
CA GLU A 252 26.86 -19.84 -24.09
C GLU A 252 26.29 -21.27 -23.95
N PHE A 253 25.32 -21.45 -23.06
CA PHE A 253 24.59 -22.71 -22.94
C PHE A 253 23.67 -22.86 -24.15
N THR A 254 24.16 -23.52 -25.20
CA THR A 254 23.32 -24.06 -26.27
C THR A 254 22.51 -25.22 -25.72
N GLU A 255 21.19 -25.17 -25.87
CA GLU A 255 20.34 -26.34 -25.63
C GLU A 255 20.80 -27.47 -26.55
N ALA A 256 21.19 -28.59 -25.94
CA ALA A 256 21.64 -29.80 -26.61
C ALA A 256 20.45 -30.64 -27.09
#